data_AF-A0A2W4LRC7-F1
#
_entry.id   AF-A0A2W4LRC7-F1
#
_cell.length_a   1.000
_cell.length_b   1.000
_cell.length_c   1.000
_cell.angle_alpha   90.00
_cell.angle_beta   90.00
_cell.angle_gamma   90.00
#
_symmetry.space_group_name_H-M   'P 1'
#
loop_
_entity.id
_entity.type
_entity.pdbx_description
1 polymer ?
#
loop_
_entity_poly.entity_id
_entity_poly.type
_entity_poly.pdbx_seq_one_letter_code
_entity_poly.pdbx_strand_id
1 'polypeptide(L)'
;MRRLVSEGTRLRLPWGSRVAWLDANPGRVLELLELLKNEPNPLVRRSMANNLNDLSRVHPELVVEVCRRWAHAGSNEARELVRHALRTLVKKGHRGALEV
;
A
#
# COMPACT_ATOMS: atom_id res chain seq x y z
N MET A 1 8.35 -2.09 17.00
CA MET A 1 9.00 -1.06 16.15
C MET A 1 8.56 -1.09 14.68
N ARG A 2 8.53 -2.22 13.97
CA ARG A 2 8.21 -2.26 12.51
C ARG A 2 6.82 -1.69 12.13
N ARG A 3 5.81 -1.87 12.99
CA ARG A 3 4.48 -1.26 12.82
C ARG A 3 4.51 0.27 12.85
N LEU A 4 5.36 0.87 13.69
CA LEU A 4 5.46 2.32 13.81
C LEU A 4 5.97 2.95 12.51
N VAL A 5 6.88 2.29 11.80
CA VAL A 5 7.38 2.76 10.51
C VAL A 5 6.28 2.69 9.45
N SER A 6 5.49 1.60 9.41
CA SER A 6 4.37 1.49 8.45
C SER A 6 3.20 2.41 8.78
N GLU A 7 2.88 2.65 10.05
CA GLU A 7 1.80 3.56 10.46
C GLU A 7 2.24 5.02 10.39
N GLY A 8 3.44 5.35 10.84
CA GLY A 8 3.99 6.71 10.85
C GLY A 8 4.26 7.29 9.46
N THR A 9 4.39 6.44 8.44
CA THR A 9 4.53 6.85 7.04
C THR A 9 3.20 6.82 6.27
N ARG A 10 2.06 6.60 6.94
CA ARG A 10 0.76 6.65 6.26
C ARG A 10 0.45 8.09 5.87
N LEU A 11 0.17 8.26 4.59
CA LEU A 11 -0.24 9.54 4.00
C LEU A 11 -1.51 10.10 4.66
N ARG A 12 -2.39 9.22 5.14
CA ARG A 12 -3.62 9.60 5.84
C ARG A 12 -3.78 8.80 7.13
N LEU A 13 -3.21 9.32 8.21
CA LEU A 13 -3.54 8.87 9.55
C LEU A 13 -4.95 9.34 9.90
N PRO A 14 -5.80 8.50 10.50
CA PRO A 14 -7.13 8.92 10.94
C PRO A 14 -7.06 10.13 11.87
N TRP A 15 -6.07 10.16 12.77
CA TRP A 15 -5.92 11.14 13.85
C TRP A 15 -4.56 11.88 13.78
N GLY A 16 -3.92 11.91 12.61
CA GLY A 16 -2.63 12.56 12.40
C GLY A 16 -2.65 13.47 11.18
N SER A 17 -1.89 14.56 11.25
CA SER A 17 -1.78 15.52 10.15
C SER A 17 -1.19 14.87 8.90
N ARG A 18 -1.76 15.22 7.74
CA ARG A 18 -1.23 14.79 6.45
C ARG A 18 0.17 15.38 6.26
N VAL A 19 1.15 14.52 5.98
CA VAL A 19 2.52 14.96 5.69
C VAL A 19 2.66 15.15 4.18
N ALA A 20 2.47 16.38 3.71
CA ALA A 20 2.48 16.70 2.28
C ALA A 20 3.75 16.25 1.54
N TRP A 21 4.90 16.23 2.23
CA TRP A 21 6.15 15.74 1.65
C TRP A 21 6.10 14.27 1.23
N LEU A 22 5.39 13.43 1.99
CA LEU A 22 5.24 12.00 1.65
C LEU A 22 4.35 11.81 0.42
N ASP A 23 3.33 12.67 0.23
CA ASP A 23 2.51 12.65 -0.99
C ASP A 23 3.33 13.04 -2.23
N ALA A 24 4.26 13.99 -2.07
CA ALA A 24 5.15 14.45 -3.13
C ALA A 24 6.28 13.46 -3.44
N ASN A 25 6.59 12.54 -2.52
CA ASN A 25 7.70 11.58 -2.65
C ASN A 25 7.22 10.13 -2.44
N PRO A 26 6.27 9.65 -3.26
CA PRO A 26 5.67 8.32 -3.08
C PRO A 26 6.69 7.19 -3.19
N GLY A 27 7.76 7.37 -3.96
CA GLY A 27 8.86 6.42 -4.07
C GLY A 27 9.52 6.09 -2.73
N ARG A 28 9.68 7.07 -1.84
CA ARG A 28 10.28 6.87 -0.50
C ARG A 28 9.38 6.04 0.40
N VAL A 29 8.07 6.22 0.30
CA VAL A 29 7.10 5.40 1.03
C VAL A 29 7.15 3.97 0.49
N LEU A 30 7.19 3.80 -0.83
CA LEU A 30 7.25 2.49 -1.46
C LEU A 30 8.55 1.74 -1.15
N GLU A 31 9.70 2.41 -1.12
CA GLU A 31 10.98 1.82 -0.69
C GLU A 31 10.86 1.18 0.70
N LEU A 32 10.22 1.88 1.64
CA LEU A 32 10.00 1.36 3.00
C LEU A 32 9.01 0.19 3.02
N LEU A 33 7.95 0.24 2.22
CA LEU A 33 6.96 -0.83 2.13
C LEU A 33 7.53 -2.07 1.44
N GLU A 34 8.43 -1.92 0.47
CA GLU A 34 9.11 -3.01 -0.23
C GLU A 34 9.94 -3.87 0.72
N LEU A 35 10.59 -3.24 1.71
CA LEU A 35 11.34 -3.94 2.77
C LEU A 35 10.44 -4.82 3.65
N LEU A 36 9.14 -4.53 3.69
CA LEU A 36 8.17 -5.21 4.55
C LEU A 36 7.25 -6.17 3.77
N LYS A 37 7.44 -6.35 2.46
CA LYS A 37 6.52 -7.13 1.60
C LYS A 37 6.30 -8.57 2.06
N ASN A 38 7.31 -9.18 2.69
CA ASN A 38 7.30 -10.57 3.18
C ASN A 38 7.04 -10.65 4.69
N GLU A 39 6.50 -9.61 5.31
CA GLU A 39 6.33 -9.59 6.77
C GLU A 39 5.30 -10.63 7.24
N PRO A 40 5.67 -11.55 8.15
CA PRO A 40 4.78 -12.63 8.59
C PRO A 40 3.67 -12.14 9.52
N ASN A 41 3.81 -10.96 10.13
CA ASN A 41 2.82 -10.41 11.04
C ASN A 41 1.60 -9.83 10.29
N PRO A 42 0.38 -10.40 10.46
CA PRO A 42 -0.82 -9.94 9.76
C PRO A 42 -1.22 -8.50 10.09
N LEU A 43 -0.94 -8.02 11.31
CA LEU A 43 -1.22 -6.64 11.69
C LEU A 43 -0.35 -5.65 10.91
N VAL A 44 0.91 -6.00 10.67
CA VAL A 44 1.83 -5.17 9.86
C VAL A 44 1.38 -5.17 8.40
N ARG A 45 1.06 -6.34 7.83
CA ARG A 45 0.52 -6.44 6.46
C ARG A 45 -0.75 -5.61 6.26
N ARG A 46 -1.66 -5.63 7.25
CA ARG A 46 -2.87 -4.81 7.20
C ARG A 46 -2.57 -3.31 7.25
N SER A 47 -1.57 -2.89 8.01
CA SER A 47 -1.11 -1.49 8.01
C SER A 47 -0.51 -1.09 6.66
N MET A 48 0.34 -1.95 6.07
CA MET A 48 0.92 -1.73 4.75
C MET A 48 -0.14 -1.61 3.65
N ALA A 49 -1.11 -2.53 3.64
CA ALA A 49 -2.20 -2.49 2.66
C ALA A 49 -3.06 -1.23 2.83
N ASN A 50 -3.22 -0.74 4.06
CA ASN A 50 -3.88 0.55 4.27
C ASN A 50 -3.04 1.73 3.75
N ASN A 51 -1.72 1.71 3.96
CA ASN A 51 -0.81 2.73 3.42
C ASN A 51 -0.88 2.78 1.88
N LEU A 52 -0.78 1.62 1.21
CA LEU A 52 -0.93 1.52 -0.25
C LEU A 52 -2.30 2.00 -0.73
N ASN A 53 -3.38 1.68 -0.01
CA ASN A 53 -4.71 2.16 -0.35
C ASN A 53 -4.86 3.69 -0.18
N ASP A 54 -4.12 4.30 0.74
CA ASP A 54 -4.11 5.76 0.90
C ASP A 54 -3.31 6.40 -0.24
N LEU A 55 -2.17 5.81 -0.61
CA LEU A 55 -1.34 6.22 -1.74
C LEU A 55 -2.05 6.10 -3.08
N SER A 56 -2.85 5.04 -3.28
CA SER A 56 -3.57 4.79 -4.53
C SER A 56 -4.61 5.85 -4.87
N ARG A 57 -5.02 6.67 -3.88
CA ARG A 57 -5.93 7.81 -4.10
C ARG A 57 -5.24 9.00 -4.76
N VAL A 58 -3.91 9.07 -4.69
CA VAL A 58 -3.09 10.15 -5.23
C VAL A 58 -2.29 9.66 -6.43
N HIS A 59 -1.70 8.47 -6.32
CA HIS A 59 -0.82 7.85 -7.31
C HIS A 59 -1.34 6.46 -7.71
N PRO A 60 -2.52 6.38 -8.39
CA PRO A 60 -3.19 5.11 -8.67
C PRO A 60 -2.35 4.15 -9.52
N GLU A 61 -1.79 4.64 -10.63
CA GLU A 61 -1.02 3.82 -11.57
C GLU A 61 0.23 3.22 -10.91
N LEU A 62 0.94 4.03 -10.12
CA LEU A 62 2.13 3.59 -9.39
C LEU A 62 1.79 2.46 -8.41
N VAL A 63 0.69 2.59 -7.67
CA VAL A 63 0.26 1.55 -6.72
C VAL A 63 -0.18 0.29 -7.45
N VAL A 64 -0.91 0.41 -8.56
CA VAL A 64 -1.30 -0.73 -9.39
C VAL A 64 -0.08 -1.50 -9.88
N GLU A 65 0.97 -0.81 -10.36
CA GLU A 65 2.20 -1.44 -10.80
C GLU A 65 2.89 -2.22 -9.67
N VAL A 66 3.05 -1.61 -8.49
CA VAL A 66 3.63 -2.28 -7.31
C VAL A 66 2.80 -3.50 -6.92
N CYS A 67 1.48 -3.36 -6.82
CA CYS A 67 0.58 -4.44 -6.46
C CYS A 67 0.61 -5.58 -7.48
N ARG A 68 0.70 -5.29 -8.78
CA ARG A 68 0.85 -6.29 -9.84
C ARG A 68 2.12 -7.12 -9.64
N ARG A 69 3.25 -6.46 -9.38
CA ARG A 69 4.54 -7.15 -9.12
C ARG A 69 4.45 -8.03 -7.88
N TRP A 70 3.84 -7.53 -6.80
CA TRP A 70 3.72 -8.28 -5.55
C TRP A 70 2.74 -9.46 -5.65
N ALA A 71 1.66 -9.32 -6.41
CA ALA A 71 0.70 -10.40 -6.65
C ALA A 71 1.31 -11.55 -7.47
N HIS A 72 2.15 -11.21 -8.46
CA HIS A 72 2.81 -12.19 -9.33
C HIS A 72 3.93 -12.95 -8.60
N ALA A 73 4.72 -12.26 -7.78
CA ALA A 73 5.86 -12.84 -7.07
C ALA A 73 5.51 -13.47 -5.70
N GLY A 74 4.29 -13.23 -5.20
CA GLY A 74 3.97 -13.38 -3.78
C GLY A 74 3.19 -14.63 -3.39
N SER A 75 3.26 -14.94 -2.10
CA SER A 75 2.45 -15.96 -1.41
C SER A 75 0.97 -15.57 -1.30
N ASN A 76 0.14 -16.44 -0.72
CA ASN A 76 -1.28 -16.13 -0.48
C ASN A 76 -1.47 -14.87 0.39
N GLU A 77 -0.58 -14.65 1.36
CA GLU A 77 -0.58 -13.47 2.23
C GLU A 77 -0.32 -12.18 1.44
N ALA A 78 0.58 -12.23 0.45
CA ALA A 78 0.86 -11.09 -0.42
C ALA A 78 -0.36 -10.76 -1.30
N ARG A 79 -1.06 -11.79 -1.81
CA ARG A 79 -2.31 -11.58 -2.57
C ARG A 79 -3.42 -10.98 -1.70
N GLU A 80 -3.55 -11.39 -0.45
CA GLU A 80 -4.49 -10.77 0.50
C GLU A 80 -4.16 -9.29 0.77
N LEU A 81 -2.88 -8.98 0.96
CA LEU A 81 -2.39 -7.62 1.12
C LEU A 81 -2.75 -6.77 -0.11
N VAL A 82 -2.47 -7.27 -1.31
CA VAL A 82 -2.78 -6.58 -2.59
C VAL A 82 -4.28 -6.34 -2.75
N ARG A 83 -5.13 -7.34 -2.51
CA ARG A 83 -6.59 -7.16 -2.55
C ARG A 83 -7.05 -6.06 -1.60
N HIS A 84 -6.52 -6.03 -0.38
CA HIS A 84 -6.87 -5.00 0.59
C HIS A 84 -6.34 -3.61 0.19
N ALA A 85 -5.16 -3.54 -0.43
CA ALA A 85 -4.55 -2.31 -0.92
C ALA A 85 -5.32 -1.66 -2.08
N LEU A 86 -5.84 -2.47 -3.00
CA LEU A 86 -6.53 -1.98 -4.20
C LEU A 86 -8.04 -1.77 -4.01
N ARG A 87 -8.60 -2.10 -2.84
CA ARG A 87 -10.07 -2.06 -2.58
C ARG A 87 -10.76 -0.77 -3.02
N THR A 88 -10.13 0.40 -2.82
CA THR A 88 -10.73 1.68 -3.22
C THR A 88 -10.73 1.85 -4.73
N LEU A 89 -9.66 1.43 -5.42
CA LEU A 89 -9.55 1.49 -6.87
C LEU A 89 -10.49 0.51 -7.56
N VAL A 90 -10.60 -0.70 -7.03
CA VAL A 90 -11.57 -1.72 -7.49
C VAL A 90 -13.00 -1.18 -7.37
N LYS A 91 -13.36 -0.61 -6.21
CA LYS A 91 -14.69 0.01 -6.02
C LYS A 91 -14.95 1.18 -6.99
N LYS A 92 -13.90 1.86 -7.46
CA LYS A 92 -13.99 2.93 -8.45
C LYS A 92 -13.95 2.45 -9.91
N GLY A 93 -13.85 1.14 -10.15
CA GLY A 93 -13.78 0.58 -11.51
C GLY A 93 -12.45 0.85 -12.23
N HIS A 94 -11.36 1.06 -11.48
CA HIS A 94 -10.05 1.32 -12.10
C HIS A 94 -9.58 0.09 -12.87
N ARG A 95 -9.46 0.21 -14.20
CA ARG A 95 -9.13 -0.91 -15.09
C ARG A 95 -7.86 -1.65 -14.68
N GLY A 96 -6.78 -0.92 -14.43
CA GLY A 96 -5.52 -1.52 -14.00
C GLY A 96 -5.62 -2.28 -12.67
N ALA A 97 -6.52 -1.89 -11.76
CA ALA A 97 -6.68 -2.58 -10.47
C ALA A 97 -7.58 -3.82 -10.55
N LEU A 98 -8.44 -3.91 -11.58
CA LEU A 98 -9.26 -5.09 -11.86
C LEU A 98 -8.47 -6.21 -12.55
N GLU A 99 -7.33 -5.85 -13.16
CA GLU A 99 -6.43 -6.77 -13.88
C GLU A 99 -5.26 -7.27 -13.01
N VAL A 100 -5.22 -6.92 -11.72
CA VAL A 100 -4.20 -7.35 -10.75
C VAL A 100 -4.70 -8.54 -9.95
#